data_AF-A0A8C6XKA1-F1
#
_entry.id   AF-A0A8C6XKA1-F1
#
_cell.length_a   1.000
_cell.length_b   1.000
_cell.length_c   1.000
_cell.angle_alpha   90.00
_cell.angle_beta   90.00
_cell.angle_gamma   90.00
#
_symmetry.space_group_name_H-M   'P 1'
#
loop_
_entity.id
_entity.type
_entity.pdbx_description
1 polymer ?
#
loop_
_entity_poly.entity_id
_entity_poly.type
_entity_poly.pdbx_seq_one_letter_code
_entity_poly.pdbx_strand_id
1 'polypeptide(L)'
;MADITLVCDPSEATELCASQQLYLKPVAKLTISVVLPEHTGSTRAFSKWEVMDKLKNMISPDQFSSVKVSKSTKAFVRFEGEAETKRLVSSLKEKLHGQRIKLNGFKEELEVVATEAPPDGPDSGIRAVPDCVHLEGLPCKWFAPKGSDSETPSEEVLRMVFGPFGEIRNVDIPMLDPYREETVGRSRNHFAFRGMRSFEAFVQYQAPESFARAMETLKGMKLMLKGDDGKALACNIKVTPDATNHFSENAIKQRTLERLTLQGLERERKREENRGRKGTERRDDEDKKGGEGKRRSKIKRREKRRIDREEKRPRKHLKATAAEGLNSPDLPEWEERKYLLAQRRVESIRLLTVLLSQIKVRRFVNVYSKDRDGEPMAREKRAFWKYWKRRNGPVFRPPEAAVASLEPPGGQKWPQTGRKSVGRHAHAQCR
;
A
#
# COMPACT_ATOMS: atom_id res chain seq x y z
N MET A 1 17.70 2.52 15.63
CA MET A 1 16.88 3.28 14.67
C MET A 1 17.84 3.96 13.72
N ALA A 2 17.80 3.62 12.42
CA ALA A 2 18.63 4.28 11.42
C ALA A 2 17.98 5.61 11.04
N ASP A 3 18.10 6.60 11.91
CA ASP A 3 17.66 7.96 11.63
C ASP A 3 18.67 8.60 10.67
N ILE A 4 18.18 9.04 9.51
CA ILE A 4 18.97 9.81 8.56
C ILE A 4 18.90 11.29 8.96
N THR A 5 20.06 11.88 9.21
CA THR A 5 20.23 13.26 9.64
C THR A 5 20.99 14.05 8.60
N LEU A 6 20.60 15.31 8.37
CA LEU A 6 21.40 16.25 7.60
C LEU A 6 22.69 16.55 8.37
N VAL A 7 23.82 16.57 7.66
CA VAL A 7 25.14 16.90 8.23
C VAL A 7 25.47 18.35 7.85
N CYS A 8 25.68 19.21 8.84
CA CYS A 8 26.07 20.60 8.59
C CYS A 8 27.58 20.72 8.37
N ASP A 9 28.39 20.05 9.20
CA ASP A 9 29.84 19.98 9.04
C ASP A 9 30.35 18.58 8.62
N PRO A 10 30.74 18.36 7.35
CA PRO A 10 31.30 17.09 6.87
C PRO A 10 32.83 16.96 7.03
N SER A 11 33.52 17.90 7.72
CA SER A 11 34.99 17.99 7.72
C SER A 11 35.73 16.78 8.30
N GLU A 12 35.15 16.11 9.30
CA GLU A 12 35.75 14.91 9.94
C GLU A 12 35.41 13.59 9.22
N ALA A 13 34.77 13.64 8.05
CA ALA A 13 34.39 12.44 7.32
C ALA A 13 35.57 11.84 6.54
N THR A 14 35.76 10.53 6.68
CA THR A 14 36.75 9.74 5.94
C THR A 14 36.08 9.00 4.79
N GLU A 15 36.72 8.93 3.63
CA GLU A 15 36.17 8.22 2.47
C GLU A 15 36.05 6.71 2.73
N LEU A 16 34.89 6.15 2.41
CA LEU A 16 34.66 4.71 2.43
C LEU A 16 34.63 4.14 1.00
N CYS A 17 33.89 4.81 0.11
CA CYS A 17 33.73 4.39 -1.27
C CYS A 17 33.37 5.60 -2.15
N ALA A 18 34.35 6.18 -2.84
CA ALA A 18 34.15 7.32 -3.75
C ALA A 18 33.12 7.02 -4.85
N SER A 19 33.14 5.83 -5.44
CA SER A 19 32.22 5.47 -6.54
C SER A 19 30.76 5.50 -6.08
N GLN A 20 30.49 5.27 -4.79
CA GLN A 20 29.16 5.37 -4.18
C GLN A 20 28.94 6.69 -3.41
N GLN A 21 29.91 7.59 -3.39
CA GLN A 21 29.90 8.82 -2.57
C GLN A 21 29.62 8.54 -1.08
N LEU A 22 30.08 7.38 -0.60
CA LEU A 22 29.94 6.96 0.79
C LEU A 22 31.19 7.27 1.59
N TYR A 23 30.95 7.75 2.80
CA TYR A 23 31.95 8.21 3.76
C TYR A 23 31.60 7.70 5.14
N LEU A 24 32.58 7.63 6.03
CA LEU A 24 32.40 7.38 7.45
C LEU A 24 32.62 8.67 8.23
N LYS A 25 31.66 9.02 9.09
CA LYS A 25 31.76 10.17 9.99
C LYS A 25 31.84 9.68 11.44
N PRO A 26 32.84 10.07 12.24
CA PRO A 26 32.93 9.69 13.65
C PRO A 26 31.70 10.08 14.44
N VAL A 27 31.23 9.18 15.29
CA VAL A 27 30.14 9.44 16.24
C VAL A 27 30.76 10.09 17.48
N ALA A 28 30.67 11.42 17.58
CA ALA A 28 31.23 12.18 18.69
C ALA A 28 30.16 12.31 19.81
N LYS A 29 30.36 11.59 20.92
CA LYS A 29 29.40 11.52 22.05
C LYS A 29 29.98 12.06 23.34
N LEU A 30 29.15 12.81 24.08
CA LEU A 30 29.40 13.29 25.42
C LEU A 30 28.39 12.68 26.40
N THR A 31 28.89 12.10 27.47
CA THR A 31 28.08 11.62 28.60
C THR A 31 28.00 12.71 29.66
N ILE A 32 26.79 13.19 29.95
CA ILE A 32 26.53 14.26 30.91
C ILE A 32 25.73 13.67 32.06
N SER A 33 26.29 13.67 33.28
CA SER A 33 25.61 13.17 34.47
C SER A 33 25.34 14.33 35.43
N VAL A 34 24.08 14.49 35.83
CA VAL A 34 23.67 15.44 36.87
C VAL A 34 23.50 14.66 38.16
N VAL A 35 24.34 14.96 39.15
CA VAL A 35 24.35 14.29 40.45
C VAL A 35 23.20 14.81 41.31
N LEU A 36 22.45 13.91 41.92
CA LEU A 36 21.32 14.20 42.80
C LEU A 36 21.74 14.01 44.26
N PRO A 37 21.27 14.84 45.21
CA PRO A 37 21.60 14.71 46.62
C PRO A 37 21.00 13.43 47.21
N GLU A 38 21.72 12.79 48.13
CA GLU A 38 21.20 11.64 48.88
C GLU A 38 20.06 12.09 49.81
N HIS A 39 18.88 11.48 49.63
CA HIS A 39 17.63 11.88 50.26
C HIS A 39 17.73 12.07 51.78
N THR A 40 17.56 13.32 52.25
CA THR A 40 17.06 13.60 53.61
C THR A 40 15.87 14.57 53.65
N GLY A 41 15.19 14.87 52.52
CA GLY A 41 13.92 15.60 52.63
C GLY A 41 13.19 16.13 51.39
N SER A 42 13.67 15.98 50.14
CA SER A 42 12.90 16.46 48.99
C SER A 42 11.97 15.37 48.42
N THR A 43 10.66 15.56 48.59
CA THR A 43 9.58 14.73 48.03
C THR A 43 9.10 15.21 46.66
N ARG A 44 9.72 16.26 46.09
CA ARG A 44 9.28 16.83 44.81
C ARG A 44 10.07 16.25 43.63
N ALA A 45 9.32 15.71 42.68
CA ALA A 45 9.84 15.28 41.39
C ALA A 45 10.36 16.49 40.60
N PHE A 46 11.52 16.35 39.96
CA PHE A 46 12.06 17.34 39.02
C PHE A 46 11.77 16.91 37.57
N SER A 47 11.68 17.88 36.66
CA SER A 47 11.45 17.60 35.25
C SER A 47 12.76 17.31 34.53
N LYS A 48 12.85 16.17 33.83
CA LYS A 48 13.98 15.87 32.94
C LYS A 48 14.15 16.94 31.84
N TRP A 49 13.05 17.57 31.43
CA TRP A 49 13.07 18.64 30.44
C TRP A 49 13.69 19.93 30.99
N GLU A 50 13.47 20.25 32.28
CA GLU A 50 14.12 21.41 32.92
C GLU A 50 15.64 21.25 32.99
N VAL A 51 16.11 20.05 33.30
CA VAL A 51 17.54 19.73 33.28
C VAL A 51 18.10 19.94 31.88
N MET A 52 17.41 19.41 30.86
CA MET A 52 17.78 19.57 29.47
C MET A 52 17.82 21.02 29.01
N ASP A 53 16.84 21.83 29.42
CA ASP A 53 16.76 23.25 29.06
C ASP A 53 17.93 24.04 29.65
N LYS A 54 18.25 23.81 30.93
CA LYS A 54 19.43 24.42 31.57
C LYS A 54 20.74 24.02 30.90
N LEU A 55 20.91 22.73 30.59
CA LEU A 55 22.09 22.24 29.87
C LEU A 55 22.22 22.92 28.50
N LYS A 56 21.11 23.08 27.76
CA LYS A 56 21.10 23.79 26.46
C LYS A 56 21.45 25.27 26.59
N ASN A 57 20.92 25.94 27.61
CA ASN A 57 21.22 27.35 27.84
C ASN A 57 22.70 27.59 28.16
N MET A 58 23.35 26.66 28.88
CA MET A 58 24.77 26.76 29.23
C MET A 58 25.72 26.59 28.04
N ILE A 59 25.33 25.78 27.05
CA ILE A 59 26.20 25.50 25.89
C ILE A 59 26.03 26.52 24.77
N SER A 60 24.94 27.30 24.77
CA SER A 60 24.66 28.35 23.78
C SER A 60 25.88 29.25 23.55
N PRO A 61 26.24 29.56 22.28
CA PRO A 61 25.51 29.27 21.04
C PRO A 61 25.69 27.84 20.49
N ASP A 62 26.54 27.01 21.12
CA ASP A 62 26.80 25.65 20.67
C ASP A 62 25.58 24.74 20.93
N GLN A 63 25.41 23.72 20.09
CA GLN A 63 24.26 22.81 20.17
C GLN A 63 24.68 21.36 19.94
N PHE A 64 23.99 20.44 20.61
CA PHE A 64 24.06 19.02 20.30
C PHE A 64 23.22 18.69 19.07
N SER A 65 23.70 17.77 18.23
CA SER A 65 22.94 17.21 17.10
C SER A 65 21.78 16.34 17.60
N SER A 66 21.98 15.63 18.72
CA SER A 66 20.95 14.85 19.39
C SER A 66 21.28 14.73 20.87
N VAL A 67 20.27 14.73 21.73
CA VAL A 67 20.46 14.45 23.17
C VAL A 67 19.35 13.56 23.66
N LYS A 68 19.73 12.46 24.30
CA LYS A 68 18.80 11.49 24.88
C LYS A 68 19.13 11.23 26.34
N VAL A 69 18.11 10.88 27.12
CA VAL A 69 18.31 10.38 28.48
C VAL A 69 18.79 8.93 28.37
N SER A 70 20.02 8.67 28.81
CA SER A 70 20.63 7.34 28.77
C SER A 70 20.26 6.52 30.01
N LYS A 71 20.36 7.12 31.21
CA LYS A 71 20.06 6.43 32.48
C LYS A 71 19.49 7.42 33.49
N SER A 72 18.49 7.00 34.26
CA SER A 72 17.91 7.80 35.34
C SER A 72 17.87 6.96 36.60
N THR A 73 18.52 7.43 37.67
CA THR A 73 18.55 6.76 38.97
C THR A 73 18.20 7.76 40.08
N LYS A 74 18.10 7.29 41.33
CA LYS A 74 17.92 8.19 42.49
C LYS A 74 19.14 9.07 42.76
N ALA A 75 20.34 8.64 42.35
CA ALA A 75 21.60 9.32 42.61
C ALA A 75 22.05 10.23 41.47
N PHE A 76 21.60 9.98 40.23
CA PHE A 76 21.96 10.82 39.09
C PHE A 76 21.01 10.63 37.90
N VAL A 77 20.97 11.63 37.03
CA VAL A 77 20.42 11.52 35.67
C VAL A 77 21.53 11.68 34.65
N ARG A 78 21.65 10.72 33.75
CA ARG A 78 22.66 10.67 32.69
C ARG A 78 22.03 10.90 31.32
N PHE A 79 22.58 11.86 30.61
CA PHE A 79 22.28 12.19 29.24
C PHE A 79 23.44 11.77 28.34
N GLU A 80 23.11 11.35 27.12
CA GLU A 80 24.06 11.11 26.04
C GLU A 80 23.77 12.14 24.96
N GLY A 81 24.67 13.11 24.82
CA GLY A 81 24.64 14.14 23.80
C GLY A 81 25.58 13.79 22.67
N GLU A 82 25.09 13.80 21.44
CA GLU A 82 25.87 13.66 20.23
C GLU A 82 26.14 15.04 19.63
N ALA A 83 27.37 15.27 19.16
CA ALA A 83 27.78 16.52 18.52
C ALA A 83 28.34 16.25 17.13
N GLU A 84 28.34 17.27 16.27
CA GLU A 84 28.77 17.10 14.87
C GLU A 84 30.26 16.80 14.70
N THR A 85 31.11 17.26 15.62
CA THR A 85 32.57 17.10 15.55
C THR A 85 33.16 16.79 16.92
N LYS A 86 34.33 16.12 16.93
CA LYS A 86 35.07 15.85 18.17
C LYS A 86 35.50 17.15 18.86
N ARG A 87 35.86 18.19 18.10
CA ARG A 87 36.19 19.52 18.62
C ARG A 87 35.01 20.14 19.39
N LEU A 88 33.81 20.01 18.86
CA LEU A 88 32.60 20.49 19.51
C LEU A 88 32.33 19.72 20.80
N VAL A 89 32.57 18.39 20.84
CA VAL A 89 32.48 17.61 22.09
C VAL A 89 33.42 18.15 23.16
N SER A 90 34.68 18.46 22.82
CA SER A 90 35.64 19.03 23.77
C SER A 90 35.18 20.40 24.28
N SER A 91 34.73 21.30 23.39
CA SER A 91 34.14 22.60 23.78
C SER A 91 32.94 22.44 24.73
N LEU A 92 32.01 21.55 24.39
CA LEU A 92 30.81 21.28 25.20
C LEU A 92 31.16 20.67 26.55
N LYS A 93 32.18 19.80 26.62
CA LYS A 93 32.68 19.22 27.87
C LYS A 93 33.22 20.32 28.79
N GLU A 94 34.06 21.22 28.28
CA GLU A 94 34.62 22.33 29.05
C GLU A 94 33.54 23.28 29.58
N LYS A 95 32.50 23.54 28.79
CA LYS A 95 31.36 24.37 29.19
C LYS A 95 30.46 23.73 30.24
N LEU A 96 30.39 22.40 30.30
CA LEU A 96 29.44 21.67 31.16
C LEU A 96 30.08 21.06 32.42
N HIS A 97 31.31 20.59 32.33
CA HIS A 97 31.96 19.86 33.41
C HIS A 97 32.23 20.77 34.61
N GLY A 98 31.89 20.30 35.82
CA GLY A 98 32.11 21.04 37.07
C GLY A 98 31.13 22.20 37.30
N GLN A 99 30.17 22.38 36.39
CA GLN A 99 29.16 23.42 36.53
C GLN A 99 28.05 23.01 37.51
N ARG A 100 27.35 24.01 38.04
CA ARG A 100 26.27 23.81 39.00
C ARG A 100 24.94 24.32 38.43
N ILE A 101 23.89 23.50 38.53
CA ILE A 101 22.55 23.85 38.06
C ILE A 101 21.55 23.83 39.21
N LYS A 102 20.81 24.91 39.39
CA LYS A 102 19.71 25.00 40.36
C LYS A 102 18.43 24.46 39.74
N LEU A 103 17.89 23.34 40.20
CA LEU A 103 16.62 22.79 39.70
C LEU A 103 15.45 23.12 40.63
N ASN A 104 14.25 23.26 40.06
CA ASN A 104 13.04 23.37 40.84
C ASN A 104 12.84 22.10 41.69
N GLY A 105 12.67 22.27 43.00
CA GLY A 105 12.51 21.17 43.95
C GLY A 105 13.78 20.79 44.73
N PHE A 106 14.94 21.34 44.37
CA PHE A 106 16.18 21.21 45.13
C PHE A 106 16.57 22.56 45.74
N LYS A 107 16.99 22.54 47.02
CA LYS A 107 17.54 23.72 47.69
C LYS A 107 18.99 23.96 47.28
N GLU A 108 19.73 22.87 47.05
CA GLU A 108 21.13 22.88 46.67
C GLU A 108 21.29 22.87 45.15
N GLU A 109 22.37 23.46 44.67
CA GLU A 109 22.75 23.41 43.26
C GLU A 109 23.43 22.07 42.96
N LEU A 110 22.97 21.43 41.89
CA LEU A 110 23.40 20.10 41.47
C LEU A 110 24.61 20.19 40.56
N GLU A 111 25.57 19.29 40.77
CA GLU A 111 26.79 19.24 39.97
C GLU A 111 26.55 18.53 38.63
N VAL A 112 27.12 19.10 37.57
CA VAL A 112 27.14 18.55 36.23
C VAL A 112 28.52 17.95 35.94
N VAL A 113 28.55 16.65 35.71
CA VAL A 113 29.75 15.89 35.34
C VAL A 113 29.65 15.50 33.87
N ALA A 114 30.42 16.18 33.02
CA ALA A 114 30.55 15.83 31.61
C ALA A 114 31.82 15.02 31.35
N THR A 115 31.68 13.90 30.64
CA THR A 115 32.78 12.98 30.28
C THR A 115 32.60 12.52 28.85
N GLU A 116 33.69 12.35 28.10
CA GLU A 116 33.60 11.77 26.76
C GLU A 116 33.09 10.33 26.87
N ALA A 117 32.15 9.96 26.00
CA ALA A 117 31.62 8.61 26.04
C ALA A 117 32.73 7.62 25.70
N PRO A 118 32.93 6.56 26.49
CA PRO A 118 33.85 5.51 26.11
C PRO A 118 33.37 4.90 24.78
N PRO A 119 34.28 4.47 23.89
CA PRO A 119 33.89 3.72 22.71
C PRO A 119 33.11 2.48 23.17
N ASP A 120 31.93 2.24 22.59
CA ASP A 120 31.03 1.13 22.98
C ASP A 120 31.85 -0.15 23.19
N GLY A 121 31.95 -0.63 24.44
CA GLY A 121 32.82 -1.77 24.79
C GLY A 121 32.37 -3.05 24.06
N PRO A 122 33.28 -4.00 23.79
CA PRO A 122 32.87 -5.28 23.23
C PRO A 122 31.98 -6.01 24.24
N ASP A 123 30.78 -6.42 23.82
CA ASP A 123 30.00 -7.44 24.53
C ASP A 123 30.83 -8.73 24.49
N SER A 124 31.49 -9.02 25.60
CA SER A 124 32.44 -10.12 25.74
C SER A 124 31.69 -11.45 25.85
N GLY A 125 31.71 -12.22 24.76
CA GLY A 125 31.11 -13.55 24.73
C GLY A 125 31.45 -14.41 23.52
N ILE A 126 32.48 -14.09 22.73
CA ILE A 126 32.79 -14.86 21.51
C ILE A 126 34.15 -15.56 21.67
N ARG A 127 34.11 -16.89 21.77
CA ARG A 127 35.27 -17.79 21.95
C ARG A 127 35.91 -18.24 20.62
N ALA A 128 35.39 -17.78 19.48
CA ALA A 128 35.95 -18.05 18.15
C ALA A 128 36.29 -16.72 17.46
N VAL A 129 37.39 -16.65 16.73
CA VAL A 129 37.71 -15.47 15.92
C VAL A 129 36.62 -15.33 14.86
N PRO A 130 35.74 -14.30 14.96
CA PRO A 130 34.70 -14.12 13.96
C PRO A 130 35.37 -13.69 12.65
N ASP A 131 34.92 -14.24 11.53
CA ASP A 131 35.33 -13.84 10.17
C ASP A 131 34.23 -13.08 9.43
N CYS A 132 33.03 -13.00 10.03
CA CYS A 132 31.84 -12.39 9.47
C CYS A 132 31.40 -11.16 10.27
N VAL A 133 31.26 -10.03 9.58
CA VAL A 133 30.68 -8.80 10.10
C VAL A 133 29.18 -8.79 9.81
N HIS A 134 28.39 -8.53 10.84
CA HIS A 134 26.96 -8.28 10.75
C HIS A 134 26.69 -6.76 10.83
N LEU A 135 26.03 -6.25 9.79
CA LEU A 135 25.71 -4.84 9.60
C LEU A 135 24.19 -4.66 9.65
N GLU A 136 23.70 -3.76 10.51
CA GLU A 136 22.28 -3.38 10.56
C GLU A 136 22.09 -1.88 10.33
N GLY A 137 20.96 -1.50 9.73
CA GLY A 137 20.57 -0.10 9.55
C GLY A 137 21.14 0.57 8.30
N LEU A 138 21.61 -0.21 7.33
CA LEU A 138 22.11 0.30 6.04
C LEU A 138 20.93 0.84 5.20
N PRO A 139 20.97 2.06 4.66
CA PRO A 139 19.87 2.56 3.82
C PRO A 139 19.86 1.90 2.44
N CYS A 140 18.74 1.32 2.01
CA CYS A 140 18.68 0.55 0.77
C CYS A 140 19.07 1.37 -0.46
N LYS A 141 18.60 2.64 -0.54
CA LYS A 141 18.92 3.57 -1.63
C LYS A 141 20.42 3.82 -1.80
N TRP A 142 21.18 3.81 -0.71
CA TRP A 142 22.62 4.09 -0.73
C TRP A 142 23.44 2.91 -1.26
N PHE A 143 22.84 1.72 -1.26
CA PHE A 143 23.47 0.49 -1.74
C PHE A 143 22.79 -0.08 -2.99
N ALA A 144 21.90 0.69 -3.62
CA ALA A 144 21.31 0.35 -4.91
C ALA A 144 22.31 0.62 -6.05
N PRO A 145 22.25 -0.12 -7.18
CA PRO A 145 23.05 0.18 -8.35
C PRO A 145 22.82 1.62 -8.85
N LYS A 146 23.91 2.36 -9.10
CA LYS A 146 23.84 3.73 -9.60
C LYS A 146 23.14 3.79 -10.96
N GLY A 147 22.31 4.82 -11.14
CA GLY A 147 21.52 5.01 -12.36
C GLY A 147 20.23 4.17 -12.42
N SER A 148 19.90 3.42 -11.37
CA SER A 148 18.59 2.77 -11.22
C SER A 148 17.68 3.55 -10.28
N ASP A 149 16.39 3.65 -10.60
CA ASP A 149 15.36 4.16 -9.68
C ASP A 149 14.93 3.09 -8.64
N SER A 150 15.72 2.03 -8.50
CA SER A 150 15.45 0.91 -7.60
C SER A 150 15.84 1.28 -6.17
N GLU A 151 14.97 0.97 -5.20
CA GLU A 151 15.32 1.01 -3.78
C GLU A 151 15.86 -0.35 -3.29
N THR A 152 16.25 -1.24 -4.21
CA THR A 152 16.75 -2.58 -3.86
C THR A 152 18.26 -2.55 -3.73
N PRO A 153 18.83 -2.93 -2.57
CA PRO A 153 20.28 -2.98 -2.43
C PRO A 153 20.88 -4.10 -3.27
N SER A 154 22.16 -3.95 -3.64
CA SER A 154 22.90 -4.91 -4.45
C SER A 154 24.08 -5.49 -3.67
N GLU A 155 24.28 -6.81 -3.78
CA GLU A 155 25.45 -7.49 -3.23
C GLU A 155 26.76 -7.00 -3.86
N GLU A 156 26.74 -6.63 -5.15
CA GLU A 156 27.91 -6.10 -5.86
C GLU A 156 28.35 -4.75 -5.30
N VAL A 157 27.38 -3.86 -5.04
CA VAL A 157 27.64 -2.56 -4.41
C VAL A 157 28.18 -2.78 -3.00
N LEU A 158 27.62 -3.74 -2.26
CA LEU A 158 28.09 -4.05 -0.93
C LEU A 158 29.53 -4.59 -0.93
N ARG A 159 29.86 -5.48 -1.87
CA ARG A 159 31.24 -5.96 -2.09
C ARG A 159 32.19 -4.82 -2.44
N MET A 160 31.76 -3.88 -3.27
CA MET A 160 32.55 -2.71 -3.63
C MET A 160 32.81 -1.78 -2.45
N VAL A 161 31.80 -1.53 -1.61
CA VAL A 161 31.89 -0.61 -0.46
C VAL A 161 32.75 -1.19 0.67
N PHE A 162 32.65 -2.50 0.94
CA PHE A 162 33.38 -3.16 2.04
C PHE A 162 34.64 -3.90 1.59
N GLY A 163 34.86 -4.05 0.27
CA GLY A 163 36.06 -4.67 -0.30
C GLY A 163 37.39 -4.00 0.08
N PRO A 164 37.48 -2.67 0.28
CA PRO A 164 38.73 -2.02 0.69
C PRO A 164 39.30 -2.52 2.03
N PHE A 165 38.49 -3.14 2.89
CA PHE A 165 38.98 -3.74 4.15
C PHE A 165 39.72 -5.07 3.93
N GLY A 166 39.43 -5.76 2.83
CA GLY A 166 40.08 -7.00 2.41
C GLY A 166 39.18 -7.88 1.51
N GLU A 167 39.72 -9.01 1.07
CA GLU A 167 39.01 -9.92 0.16
C GLU A 167 37.76 -10.54 0.84
N ILE A 168 36.62 -10.38 0.18
CA ILE A 168 35.32 -10.84 0.67
C ILE A 168 35.01 -12.22 0.09
N ARG A 169 34.92 -13.21 0.96
CA ARG A 169 34.53 -14.59 0.62
C ARG A 169 33.04 -14.63 0.26
N ASN A 170 32.19 -14.30 1.22
CA ASN A 170 30.74 -14.38 1.07
C ASN A 170 30.07 -13.06 1.46
N VAL A 171 29.00 -12.72 0.75
CA VAL A 171 28.08 -11.64 1.08
C VAL A 171 26.68 -12.22 1.05
N ASP A 172 25.84 -11.78 1.98
CA ASP A 172 24.43 -12.13 1.97
C ASP A 172 23.61 -10.95 2.47
N ILE A 173 22.52 -10.65 1.75
CA ILE A 173 21.54 -9.63 2.08
C ILE A 173 20.19 -10.35 2.31
N PRO A 174 19.81 -10.64 3.57
CA PRO A 174 18.63 -11.48 3.87
C PRO A 174 17.33 -11.01 3.24
N MET A 175 17.11 -9.70 3.12
CA MET A 175 15.90 -9.12 2.52
C MET A 175 15.74 -9.42 1.01
N LEU A 176 16.81 -9.84 0.32
CA LEU A 176 16.75 -10.22 -1.10
C LEU A 176 16.17 -11.64 -1.29
N ASP A 177 15.97 -12.39 -0.21
CA ASP A 177 15.41 -13.74 -0.23
C ASP A 177 13.93 -13.72 0.20
N PRO A 178 12.97 -13.88 -0.72
CA PRO A 178 11.54 -13.86 -0.41
C PRO A 178 11.11 -14.90 0.63
N TYR A 179 11.87 -16.00 0.74
CA TYR A 179 11.55 -17.12 1.63
C TYR A 179 12.11 -16.95 3.04
N ARG A 180 12.89 -15.89 3.32
CA ARG A 180 13.37 -15.57 4.68
C ARG A 180 12.45 -14.65 5.46
N GLU A 181 11.66 -13.83 4.76
CA GLU A 181 10.71 -12.91 5.40
C GLU A 181 9.46 -13.63 5.95
N GLU A 182 9.22 -14.89 5.59
CA GLU A 182 7.98 -15.62 5.95
C GLU A 182 8.03 -16.22 7.36
N THR A 183 9.21 -16.49 7.92
CA THR A 183 9.38 -17.11 9.25
C THR A 183 9.46 -16.10 10.40
N VAL A 184 9.83 -14.84 10.15
CA VAL A 184 9.91 -13.77 11.17
C VAL A 184 8.78 -12.76 10.92
N GLY A 185 7.55 -13.26 10.96
CA GLY A 185 6.30 -12.61 10.61
C GLY A 185 6.36 -11.14 10.22
N ARG A 186 6.46 -10.85 8.92
CA ARG A 186 6.08 -9.60 8.20
C ARG A 186 6.43 -8.22 8.80
N SER A 187 7.12 -8.15 9.93
CA SER A 187 7.15 -6.96 10.80
C SER A 187 8.31 -7.03 11.80
N ARG A 188 9.51 -7.33 11.32
CA ARG A 188 10.74 -6.96 12.03
C ARG A 188 11.77 -6.56 10.98
N ASN A 189 11.84 -5.24 10.73
CA ASN A 189 12.91 -4.49 10.03
C ASN A 189 12.51 -3.68 8.77
N HIS A 190 11.23 -3.59 8.38
CA HIS A 190 10.76 -2.55 7.44
C HIS A 190 10.47 -1.21 8.15
N PHE A 191 11.44 -0.67 8.89
CA PHE A 191 11.29 0.67 9.46
C PHE A 191 11.61 1.71 8.39
N ALA A 192 10.58 2.13 7.65
CA ALA A 192 10.64 3.30 6.79
C ALA A 192 10.51 4.57 7.66
N PHE A 193 11.62 5.11 8.16
CA PHE A 193 11.62 6.47 8.70
C PHE A 193 11.85 7.44 7.54
N ARG A 194 10.96 8.43 7.38
CA ARG A 194 10.92 9.35 6.21
C ARG A 194 10.85 8.68 4.83
N GLY A 195 10.38 7.43 4.76
CA GLY A 195 10.20 6.71 3.49
C GLY A 195 11.45 6.04 2.92
N MET A 196 12.55 5.94 3.66
CA MET A 196 13.73 5.17 3.24
C MET A 196 13.80 3.83 3.96
N ARG A 197 13.78 2.72 3.19
CA ARG A 197 13.94 1.36 3.70
C ARG A 197 15.39 1.15 4.14
N SER A 198 15.61 0.49 5.28
CA SER A 198 16.93 0.03 5.72
C SER A 198 17.02 -1.50 5.64
N PHE A 199 18.24 -2.02 5.63
CA PHE A 199 18.53 -3.44 5.54
C PHE A 199 19.67 -3.88 6.43
N GLU A 200 19.78 -5.20 6.56
CA GLU A 200 20.88 -5.90 7.23
C GLU A 200 21.71 -6.67 6.21
N ALA A 201 22.99 -6.84 6.49
CA ALA A 201 23.92 -7.56 5.62
C ALA A 201 24.97 -8.31 6.42
N PHE A 202 25.43 -9.42 5.84
CA PHE A 202 26.52 -10.24 6.36
C PHE A 202 27.68 -10.22 5.38
N VAL A 203 28.87 -9.86 5.86
CA VAL A 203 30.11 -9.79 5.06
C VAL A 203 31.16 -10.67 5.71
N GLN A 204 31.50 -11.77 5.05
CA GLN A 204 32.55 -12.68 5.49
C GLN A 204 33.85 -12.41 4.74
N TYR A 205 34.91 -12.07 5.47
CA TYR A 205 36.24 -11.87 4.91
C TYR A 205 37.00 -13.19 4.83
N GLN A 206 37.93 -13.29 3.88
CA GLN A 206 38.82 -14.44 3.79
C GLN A 206 39.91 -14.43 4.87
N ALA A 207 40.41 -13.24 5.23
CA ALA A 207 41.46 -13.08 6.22
C ALA A 207 40.92 -12.47 7.53
N PRO A 208 41.31 -12.99 8.72
CA PRO A 208 40.85 -12.46 10.01
C PRO A 208 41.35 -11.03 10.29
N GLU A 209 42.50 -10.66 9.72
CA GLU A 209 43.01 -9.27 9.79
C GLU A 209 42.08 -8.30 9.07
N SER A 210 41.47 -8.72 7.96
CA SER A 210 40.51 -7.87 7.21
C SER A 210 39.24 -7.64 8.02
N PHE A 211 38.78 -8.68 8.72
CA PHE A 211 37.69 -8.57 9.68
C PHE A 211 38.03 -7.58 10.82
N ALA A 212 39.21 -7.71 11.43
CA ALA A 212 39.64 -6.83 12.51
C ALA A 212 39.71 -5.36 12.05
N ARG A 213 40.31 -5.11 10.87
CA ARG A 213 40.35 -3.77 10.26
C ARG A 213 38.97 -3.20 9.99
N ALA A 214 38.05 -4.01 9.44
CA ALA A 214 36.68 -3.58 9.18
C ALA A 214 35.95 -3.22 10.49
N MET A 215 36.06 -4.08 11.51
CA MET A 215 35.45 -3.83 12.82
C MET A 215 36.02 -2.59 13.50
N GLU A 216 37.34 -2.40 13.47
CA GLU A 216 37.99 -1.22 14.04
C GLU A 216 37.58 0.07 13.34
N THR A 217 37.51 0.05 12.00
CA THR A 217 37.21 1.25 11.20
C THR A 217 35.73 1.63 11.27
N LEU A 218 34.82 0.66 11.26
CA LEU A 218 33.37 0.91 11.20
C LEU A 218 32.76 1.18 12.57
N LYS A 219 33.39 0.70 13.65
CA LYS A 219 32.87 0.87 15.02
C LYS A 219 32.92 2.34 15.45
N GLY A 220 31.82 2.83 16.00
CA GLY A 220 31.71 4.23 16.42
C GLY A 220 31.65 5.22 15.26
N MET A 221 31.35 4.76 14.05
CA MET A 221 31.14 5.61 12.88
C MET A 221 29.67 5.63 12.45
N LYS A 222 29.27 6.73 11.80
CA LYS A 222 28.07 6.85 10.99
C LYS A 222 28.44 6.68 9.53
N LEU A 223 27.53 6.07 8.78
CA LEU A 223 27.61 6.09 7.33
C LEU A 223 27.09 7.43 6.83
N MET A 224 27.79 8.08 5.91
CA MET A 224 27.44 9.37 5.34
C MET A 224 27.45 9.30 3.81
N LEU A 225 26.38 9.79 3.19
CA LEU A 225 26.28 9.99 1.75
C LEU A 225 26.45 11.48 1.43
N LYS A 226 27.35 11.80 0.50
CA LYS A 226 27.41 13.13 -0.12
C LYS A 226 26.56 13.11 -1.40
N GLY A 227 25.44 13.83 -1.38
CA GLY A 227 24.58 13.97 -2.55
C GLY A 227 25.16 14.93 -3.58
N ASP A 228 24.72 14.78 -4.83
CA ASP A 228 25.12 15.67 -5.93
C ASP A 228 24.60 17.11 -5.75
N ASP A 229 23.59 17.30 -4.88
CA ASP A 229 23.05 18.60 -4.50
C ASP A 229 23.92 19.36 -3.48
N GLY A 230 25.10 18.82 -3.15
CA GLY A 230 26.03 19.36 -2.17
C GLY A 230 25.62 19.10 -0.72
N LYS A 231 24.47 18.43 -0.48
CA LYS A 231 24.03 18.09 0.88
C LYS A 231 24.66 16.77 1.32
N ALA A 232 24.97 16.69 2.60
CA ALA A 232 25.46 15.47 3.23
C ALA A 232 24.39 14.89 4.16
N LEU A 233 24.13 13.59 4.04
CA LEU A 233 23.20 12.85 4.89
C LEU A 233 23.97 11.78 5.64
N ALA A 234 23.73 11.62 6.94
CA ALA A 234 24.35 10.57 7.75
C ALA A 234 23.31 9.67 8.39
N CYS A 235 23.63 8.39 8.56
CA CYS A 235 22.82 7.43 9.31
C CYS A 235 23.67 6.62 10.28
N ASN A 236 23.04 6.23 11.38
CA ASN A 236 23.65 5.31 12.34
C ASN A 236 23.61 3.89 11.77
N ILE A 237 24.77 3.24 11.70
CA ILE A 237 24.90 1.82 11.39
C ILE A 237 25.29 1.07 12.66
N LYS A 238 24.78 -0.15 12.83
CA LYS A 238 25.20 -1.03 13.91
C LYS A 238 26.09 -2.11 13.32
N VAL A 239 27.25 -2.27 13.92
CA VAL A 239 28.31 -3.16 13.45
C VAL A 239 28.63 -4.13 14.57
N THR A 240 28.41 -5.42 14.33
CA THR A 240 28.63 -6.48 15.31
C THR A 240 29.34 -7.66 14.68
N PRO A 241 30.16 -8.41 15.44
CA PRO A 241 30.59 -9.72 14.99
C PRO A 241 29.35 -10.63 14.82
N ASP A 242 29.35 -11.47 13.80
CA ASP A 242 28.27 -12.43 13.60
C ASP A 242 28.30 -13.51 14.70
N ALA A 243 27.30 -13.47 15.58
CA ALA A 243 27.10 -14.48 16.62
C ALA A 243 26.35 -15.72 16.13
N THR A 244 25.74 -15.66 14.94
CA THR A 244 24.84 -16.72 14.43
C THR A 244 25.56 -17.76 13.58
N ASN A 245 26.83 -17.53 13.22
CA ASN A 245 27.58 -18.32 12.25
C ASN A 245 26.78 -18.49 10.94
N HIS A 246 26.33 -17.37 10.39
CA HIS A 246 25.44 -17.25 9.25
C HIS A 246 25.90 -18.04 8.02
N PHE A 247 27.21 -18.07 7.78
CA PHE A 247 27.83 -18.79 6.68
C PHE A 247 28.31 -20.21 7.05
N SER A 248 27.96 -20.71 8.24
CA SER A 248 28.22 -22.12 8.57
C SER A 248 27.40 -23.05 7.68
N GLU A 249 27.95 -24.22 7.36
CA GLU A 249 27.24 -25.22 6.56
C GLU A 249 25.88 -25.57 7.15
N ASN A 250 25.79 -25.64 8.48
CA ASN A 250 24.54 -25.96 9.17
C ASN A 250 23.50 -24.85 8.96
N ALA A 251 23.88 -23.58 9.14
CA ALA A 251 22.99 -22.46 8.90
C ALA A 251 22.54 -22.37 7.43
N ILE A 252 23.44 -22.64 6.48
CA ILE A 252 23.11 -22.67 5.05
C ILE A 252 22.16 -23.83 4.72
N LYS A 253 22.44 -25.04 5.24
CA LYS A 253 21.58 -26.23 5.04
C LYS A 253 20.18 -26.01 5.60
N GLN A 254 20.06 -25.47 6.81
CA GLN A 254 18.77 -25.14 7.43
C GLN A 254 17.98 -24.15 6.57
N ARG A 255 18.57 -23.01 6.18
CA ARG A 255 17.91 -22.03 5.29
C ARG A 255 17.49 -22.63 3.95
N THR A 256 18.30 -23.55 3.40
CA THR A 256 17.99 -24.23 2.14
C THR A 256 16.80 -25.19 2.30
N LEU A 257 16.74 -25.94 3.40
CA LEU A 257 15.61 -26.84 3.71
C LEU A 257 14.32 -26.06 3.95
N GLU A 258 14.38 -24.96 4.69
CA GLU A 258 13.25 -24.05 4.91
C GLU A 258 12.73 -23.50 3.58
N ARG A 259 13.62 -23.01 2.71
CA ARG A 259 13.26 -22.54 1.37
C ARG A 259 12.56 -23.63 0.54
N LEU A 260 13.09 -24.86 0.54
CA LEU A 260 12.47 -25.97 -0.19
C LEU A 260 11.09 -26.32 0.36
N THR A 261 10.94 -26.26 1.69
CA THR A 261 9.66 -26.51 2.38
C THR A 261 8.62 -25.46 2.00
N LEU A 262 8.96 -24.18 2.05
CA LEU A 262 8.07 -23.07 1.67
C LEU A 262 7.68 -23.12 0.19
N GLN A 263 8.63 -23.41 -0.70
CA GLN A 263 8.34 -23.64 -2.13
C GLN A 263 7.41 -24.83 -2.36
N GLY A 264 7.53 -25.88 -1.55
CA GLY A 264 6.63 -27.03 -1.58
C GLY A 264 5.18 -26.63 -1.25
N LEU A 265 5.00 -25.90 -0.15
CA LEU A 265 3.70 -25.40 0.31
C LEU A 265 3.07 -24.43 -0.71
N GLU A 266 3.85 -23.51 -1.29
CA GLU A 266 3.37 -22.58 -2.31
C GLU A 266 2.89 -23.31 -3.58
N ARG A 267 3.63 -24.33 -4.02
CA ARG A 267 3.22 -25.18 -5.16
C ARG A 267 1.96 -25.97 -4.85
N GLU A 268 1.79 -26.46 -3.63
CA GLU A 268 0.58 -27.17 -3.20
C GLU A 268 -0.64 -26.24 -3.20
N ARG A 269 -0.51 -25.05 -2.60
CA ARG A 269 -1.56 -24.03 -2.61
C ARG A 269 -1.99 -23.66 -4.02
N LYS A 270 -1.04 -23.51 -4.95
CA LYS A 270 -1.32 -23.23 -6.37
C LYS A 270 -2.02 -24.41 -7.07
N ARG A 271 -1.70 -25.65 -6.69
CA ARG A 271 -2.39 -26.85 -7.21
C ARG A 271 -3.84 -26.92 -6.71
N GLU A 272 -4.07 -26.62 -5.44
CA GLU A 272 -5.40 -26.58 -4.86
C GLU A 272 -6.25 -25.47 -5.48
N GLU A 273 -5.70 -24.26 -5.65
CA GLU A 273 -6.38 -23.18 -6.34
C GLU A 273 -6.77 -23.56 -7.78
N ASN A 274 -5.86 -24.20 -8.52
CA ASN A 274 -6.13 -24.69 -9.87
C ASN A 274 -7.20 -25.79 -9.90
N ARG A 275 -7.24 -26.68 -8.89
CA ARG A 275 -8.32 -27.68 -8.73
C ARG A 275 -9.65 -27.01 -8.44
N GLY A 276 -9.66 -26.00 -7.57
CA GLY A 276 -10.83 -25.18 -7.28
C GLY A 276 -11.37 -24.50 -8.54
N ARG A 277 -10.51 -23.82 -9.31
CA ARG A 277 -10.87 -23.15 -10.57
C ARG A 277 -11.43 -24.13 -11.61
N LYS A 278 -10.80 -25.30 -11.80
CA LYS A 278 -11.32 -26.35 -12.70
C LYS A 278 -12.66 -26.91 -12.21
N GLY A 279 -12.85 -27.03 -10.90
CA GLY A 279 -14.10 -27.48 -10.29
C GLY A 279 -15.25 -26.49 -10.53
N THR A 280 -14.99 -25.18 -10.37
CA THR A 280 -15.98 -24.14 -10.66
C THR A 280 -16.31 -24.08 -12.16
N GLU A 281 -15.30 -24.16 -13.03
CA GLU A 281 -15.52 -24.14 -14.48
C GLU A 281 -16.36 -25.33 -14.97
N ARG A 282 -16.12 -26.54 -14.41
CA ARG A 282 -16.95 -27.71 -14.70
C ARG A 282 -18.41 -27.54 -14.27
N ARG A 283 -18.64 -26.98 -13.07
CA ARG A 283 -20.01 -26.68 -12.59
C ARG A 283 -20.72 -25.67 -13.49
N ASP A 284 -20.02 -24.59 -13.87
CA ASP A 284 -20.58 -23.58 -14.77
C ASP A 284 -20.93 -24.16 -16.15
N ASP A 285 -20.13 -25.07 -16.68
CA ASP A 285 -20.40 -25.74 -17.95
C ASP A 285 -21.54 -26.77 -17.86
N GLU A 286 -21.65 -27.50 -16.75
CA GLU A 286 -22.79 -28.39 -16.48
C GLU A 286 -24.09 -27.59 -16.34
N ASP A 287 -24.06 -26.44 -15.65
CA ASP A 287 -25.20 -25.54 -15.51
C ASP A 287 -25.64 -24.95 -16.86
N LYS A 288 -24.68 -24.56 -17.71
CA LYS A 288 -24.97 -24.12 -19.09
C LYS A 288 -25.63 -25.25 -19.90
N LYS A 289 -25.06 -26.46 -19.90
CA LYS A 289 -25.61 -27.61 -20.63
C LYS A 289 -26.99 -28.01 -20.10
N GLY A 290 -27.20 -28.00 -18.78
CA GLY A 290 -28.49 -28.23 -18.14
C GLY A 290 -29.52 -27.16 -18.53
N GLY A 291 -29.11 -25.90 -18.57
CA GLY A 291 -29.92 -24.77 -19.03
C GLY A 291 -30.34 -24.90 -20.51
N GLU A 292 -29.41 -25.26 -21.38
CA GLU A 292 -29.65 -25.51 -22.81
C GLU A 292 -30.59 -26.71 -23.03
N GLY A 293 -30.37 -27.81 -22.32
CA GLY A 293 -31.26 -28.97 -22.35
C GLY A 293 -32.69 -28.62 -21.95
N LYS A 294 -32.86 -27.81 -20.88
CA LYS A 294 -34.17 -27.32 -20.42
C LYS A 294 -34.84 -26.40 -21.45
N ARG A 295 -34.06 -25.56 -22.15
CA ARG A 295 -34.56 -24.72 -23.27
C ARG A 295 -35.01 -25.58 -24.45
N ARG A 296 -34.22 -26.57 -24.86
CA ARG A 296 -34.54 -27.48 -25.97
C ARG A 296 -35.80 -28.31 -25.68
N SER A 297 -35.95 -28.80 -24.45
CA SER A 297 -37.16 -29.51 -24.01
C SER A 297 -38.41 -28.63 -23.98
N LYS A 298 -38.29 -27.36 -23.56
CA LYS A 298 -39.40 -26.40 -23.64
C LYS A 298 -39.83 -26.13 -25.09
N ILE A 299 -38.89 -26.02 -26.02
CA ILE A 299 -39.16 -25.83 -27.45
C ILE A 299 -39.90 -27.05 -28.01
N LYS A 300 -39.38 -28.27 -27.79
CA LYS A 300 -40.05 -29.51 -28.23
C LYS A 300 -41.48 -29.65 -27.67
N ARG A 301 -41.71 -29.28 -26.41
CA ARG A 301 -43.04 -29.29 -25.80
C ARG A 301 -43.99 -28.27 -26.43
N ARG A 302 -43.49 -27.10 -26.81
CA ARG A 302 -44.27 -26.08 -27.54
C ARG A 302 -44.65 -26.57 -28.94
N GLU A 303 -43.71 -27.21 -29.63
CA GLU A 303 -43.96 -27.76 -30.97
C GLU A 303 -45.00 -28.89 -30.93
N LYS A 304 -44.87 -29.83 -29.99
CA LYS A 304 -45.87 -30.90 -29.81
C LYS A 304 -47.27 -30.37 -29.50
N ARG A 305 -47.37 -29.28 -28.71
CA ARG A 305 -48.66 -28.60 -28.43
C ARG A 305 -49.22 -27.89 -29.67
N ARG A 306 -48.37 -27.42 -30.57
CA ARG A 306 -48.79 -26.78 -31.83
C ARG A 306 -49.39 -27.83 -32.77
N ILE A 307 -48.69 -28.96 -32.95
CA ILE A 307 -49.15 -30.09 -33.76
C ILE A 307 -50.49 -30.63 -33.23
N ASP A 308 -50.60 -30.91 -31.93
CA ASP A 308 -51.85 -31.38 -31.31
C ASP A 308 -53.02 -30.38 -31.47
N ARG A 309 -52.73 -29.07 -31.50
CA ARG A 309 -53.75 -28.04 -31.78
C ARG A 309 -54.18 -28.06 -33.24
N GLU A 310 -53.25 -28.20 -34.17
CA GLU A 310 -53.52 -28.25 -35.61
C GLU A 310 -54.31 -29.51 -35.98
N GLU A 311 -54.00 -30.66 -35.37
CA GLU A 311 -54.72 -31.93 -35.56
C GLU A 311 -56.14 -31.92 -34.97
N LYS A 312 -56.39 -31.11 -33.92
CA LYS A 312 -57.72 -30.92 -33.31
C LYS A 312 -58.59 -29.87 -34.02
N ARG A 313 -58.05 -29.07 -34.95
CA ARG A 313 -58.82 -28.08 -35.74
C ARG A 313 -59.89 -28.70 -36.65
N PRO A 314 -59.65 -29.78 -37.41
CA PRO A 314 -60.71 -30.38 -38.25
C PRO A 314 -61.87 -30.95 -37.41
N ARG A 315 -61.60 -31.49 -36.21
CA ARG A 315 -62.63 -31.97 -35.27
C ARG A 315 -63.50 -30.86 -34.67
N LYS A 316 -62.98 -29.63 -34.61
CA LYS A 316 -63.72 -28.45 -34.15
C LYS A 316 -64.51 -27.79 -35.27
N HIS A 317 -63.99 -27.77 -36.49
CA HIS A 317 -64.71 -27.26 -37.66
C HIS A 317 -66.00 -28.06 -37.93
N LEU A 318 -65.93 -29.40 -37.87
CA LEU A 318 -67.11 -30.27 -38.03
C LEU A 318 -68.17 -30.11 -36.92
N LYS A 319 -67.76 -29.69 -35.71
CA LYS A 319 -68.69 -29.39 -34.60
C LYS A 319 -69.26 -27.97 -34.66
N ALA A 320 -68.54 -27.02 -35.26
CA ALA A 320 -68.99 -25.65 -35.44
C ALA A 320 -70.03 -25.53 -36.57
N THR A 321 -69.83 -26.26 -37.69
CA THR A 321 -70.77 -26.27 -38.81
C THR A 321 -72.11 -26.94 -38.50
N ALA A 322 -72.21 -27.72 -37.42
CA ALA A 322 -73.47 -28.30 -36.93
C ALA A 322 -74.22 -27.41 -35.92
N ALA A 323 -73.60 -26.33 -35.45
CA ALA A 323 -74.16 -25.42 -34.45
C ALA A 323 -74.52 -24.03 -35.02
N GLU A 324 -74.31 -23.81 -36.32
CA GLU A 324 -74.58 -22.55 -37.03
C GLU A 324 -75.96 -22.50 -37.72
N GLY A 325 -76.93 -23.25 -37.18
CA GLY A 325 -78.32 -23.25 -37.62
C GLY A 325 -79.27 -22.89 -36.49
N LEU A 326 -79.00 -21.79 -35.76
CA LEU A 326 -79.93 -21.00 -34.94
C LEU A 326 -79.08 -20.03 -34.10
N ASN A 327 -79.02 -18.76 -34.48
CA ASN A 327 -79.38 -17.66 -33.57
C ASN A 327 -79.18 -16.30 -34.24
N SER A 328 -80.35 -15.66 -34.36
CA SER A 328 -80.75 -14.28 -34.56
C SER A 328 -79.71 -13.16 -34.37
N PRO A 329 -79.82 -12.08 -35.19
CA PRO A 329 -79.02 -10.87 -35.08
C PRO A 329 -79.61 -9.94 -34.01
N ASP A 330 -78.90 -9.77 -32.89
CA ASP A 330 -79.01 -8.59 -32.03
C ASP A 330 -77.60 -8.03 -31.81
N LEU A 331 -77.14 -7.29 -32.80
CA LEU A 331 -75.86 -6.59 -32.79
C LEU A 331 -75.78 -5.26 -31.99
N PRO A 332 -76.83 -4.63 -31.43
CA PRO A 332 -76.65 -3.40 -30.65
C PRO A 332 -76.17 -3.61 -29.20
N GLU A 333 -76.68 -4.63 -28.49
CA GLU A 333 -76.44 -4.77 -27.04
C GLU A 333 -74.97 -5.13 -26.69
N TRP A 334 -74.29 -5.88 -27.54
CA TRP A 334 -72.89 -6.29 -27.26
C TRP A 334 -71.89 -5.17 -27.52
N GLU A 335 -72.19 -4.25 -28.44
CA GLU A 335 -71.40 -3.05 -28.71
C GLU A 335 -71.57 -2.04 -27.57
N GLU A 336 -72.81 -1.82 -27.12
CA GLU A 336 -73.11 -1.01 -25.93
C GLU A 336 -72.45 -1.59 -24.67
N ARG A 337 -72.51 -2.91 -24.48
CA ARG A 337 -71.85 -3.59 -23.36
C ARG A 337 -70.33 -3.46 -23.41
N LYS A 338 -69.72 -3.51 -24.60
CA LYS A 338 -68.28 -3.24 -24.79
C LYS A 338 -67.93 -1.80 -24.45
N TYR A 339 -68.76 -0.84 -24.87
CA TYR A 339 -68.56 0.57 -24.57
C TYR A 339 -68.64 0.85 -23.06
N LEU A 340 -69.66 0.31 -22.38
CA LEU A 340 -69.80 0.43 -20.91
C LEU A 340 -68.65 -0.24 -20.15
N LEU A 341 -68.15 -1.40 -20.61
CA LEU A 341 -66.98 -2.06 -20.03
C LEU A 341 -65.70 -1.24 -20.23
N ALA A 342 -65.54 -0.59 -21.38
CA ALA A 342 -64.41 0.30 -21.65
C ALA A 342 -64.48 1.56 -20.79
N GLN A 343 -65.66 2.17 -20.65
CA GLN A 343 -65.87 3.36 -19.80
C GLN A 343 -65.58 3.05 -18.32
N ARG A 344 -66.12 1.93 -17.79
CA ARG A 344 -65.83 1.48 -16.42
C ARG A 344 -64.34 1.17 -16.20
N ARG A 345 -63.63 0.66 -17.22
CA ARG A 345 -62.17 0.45 -17.14
C ARG A 345 -61.40 1.76 -17.06
N VAL A 346 -61.79 2.78 -17.83
CA VAL A 346 -61.14 4.10 -17.77
C VAL A 346 -61.40 4.78 -16.44
N GLU A 347 -62.65 4.74 -15.95
CA GLU A 347 -63.02 5.31 -14.65
C GLU A 347 -62.32 4.60 -13.48
N SER A 348 -62.23 3.26 -13.50
CA SER A 348 -61.49 2.50 -12.48
C SER A 348 -59.99 2.79 -12.50
N ILE A 349 -59.37 2.99 -13.67
CA ILE A 349 -57.97 3.43 -13.76
C ILE A 349 -57.81 4.82 -13.16
N ARG A 350 -58.72 5.77 -13.43
CA ARG A 350 -58.68 7.12 -12.82
C ARG A 350 -58.81 7.06 -11.30
N LEU A 351 -59.75 6.27 -10.79
CA LEU A 351 -60.01 6.11 -9.36
C LEU A 351 -58.80 5.45 -8.65
N LEU A 352 -58.23 4.39 -9.23
CA LEU A 352 -57.00 3.76 -8.74
C LEU A 352 -55.82 4.74 -8.77
N THR A 353 -55.72 5.59 -9.78
CA THR A 353 -54.66 6.59 -9.88
C THR A 353 -54.76 7.62 -8.76
N VAL A 354 -55.97 8.12 -8.45
CA VAL A 354 -56.20 9.05 -7.34
C VAL A 354 -55.93 8.37 -5.99
N LEU A 355 -56.44 7.15 -5.77
CA LEU A 355 -56.21 6.40 -4.53
C LEU A 355 -54.72 6.10 -4.31
N LEU A 356 -54.00 5.66 -5.34
CA LEU A 356 -52.55 5.43 -5.27
C LEU A 356 -51.77 6.73 -5.03
N SER A 357 -52.25 7.86 -5.56
CA SER A 357 -51.67 9.18 -5.31
C SER A 357 -51.90 9.65 -3.87
N GLN A 358 -53.09 9.44 -3.30
CA GLN A 358 -53.38 9.73 -1.90
C GLN A 358 -52.60 8.82 -0.94
N ILE A 359 -52.40 7.54 -1.27
CA ILE A 359 -51.55 6.61 -0.50
C ILE A 359 -50.08 7.05 -0.55
N LYS A 360 -49.59 7.57 -1.69
CA LYS A 360 -48.24 8.14 -1.80
C LYS A 360 -48.07 9.39 -0.93
N VAL A 361 -49.06 10.29 -0.88
CA VAL A 361 -49.02 11.48 0.00
C VAL A 361 -49.10 11.09 1.48
N ARG A 362 -49.97 10.14 1.87
CA ARG A 362 -50.04 9.63 3.25
C ARG A 362 -48.75 8.92 3.70
N ARG A 363 -48.07 8.20 2.81
CA ARG A 363 -46.74 7.62 3.09
C ARG A 363 -45.62 8.66 3.13
N PHE A 364 -45.74 9.77 2.39
CA PHE A 364 -44.77 10.87 2.48
C PHE A 364 -44.95 11.72 3.74
N VAL A 365 -46.18 11.97 4.19
CA VAL A 365 -46.45 12.71 5.45
C VAL A 365 -46.03 11.90 6.69
N ASN A 366 -46.19 10.57 6.68
CA ASN A 366 -45.73 9.71 7.79
C ASN A 366 -44.21 9.50 7.86
N VAL A 367 -43.46 9.74 6.78
CA VAL A 367 -41.99 9.58 6.75
C VAL A 367 -41.25 10.87 7.12
N TYR A 368 -41.93 12.02 7.21
CA TYR A 368 -41.33 13.31 7.56
C TYR A 368 -41.78 13.88 8.93
N SER A 369 -42.50 13.12 9.74
CA SER A 369 -42.86 13.52 11.12
C SER A 369 -42.10 12.77 12.23
N LYS A 370 -41.03 12.04 11.90
CA LYS A 370 -40.06 11.56 12.89
C LYS A 370 -38.70 11.48 12.22
N ASP A 371 -37.91 12.54 12.41
CA ASP A 371 -36.53 12.49 12.89
C ASP A 371 -36.05 13.94 12.99
N ARG A 372 -36.11 14.48 14.22
CA ARG A 372 -35.16 15.50 14.67
C ARG A 372 -33.86 14.75 14.82
N ASP A 373 -32.88 15.09 14.01
CA ASP A 373 -31.46 15.25 14.37
C ASP A 373 -30.68 15.34 13.06
N GLY A 374 -30.13 16.53 12.79
CA GLY A 374 -29.55 16.89 11.51
C GLY A 374 -28.20 16.22 11.26
N GLU A 375 -28.12 15.41 10.20
CA GLU A 375 -26.90 14.89 9.59
C GLU A 375 -27.12 14.71 8.06
N PRO A 376 -26.22 15.18 7.17
CA PRO A 376 -26.48 15.24 5.73
C PRO A 376 -26.18 13.92 5.00
N MET A 377 -27.20 13.06 4.88
CA MET A 377 -27.12 11.79 4.13
C MET A 377 -27.35 12.00 2.62
N ALA A 378 -26.40 12.68 1.94
CA ALA A 378 -26.56 13.18 0.56
C ALA A 378 -25.68 12.53 -0.52
N ARG A 379 -24.94 11.45 -0.23
CA ARG A 379 -24.08 10.77 -1.23
C ARG A 379 -24.56 9.40 -1.69
N GLU A 380 -25.20 8.60 -0.83
CA GLU A 380 -25.66 7.25 -1.20
C GLU A 380 -26.94 7.23 -2.05
N LYS A 381 -27.86 8.18 -1.84
CA LYS A 381 -29.10 8.24 -2.62
C LYS A 381 -28.86 8.59 -4.10
N ARG A 382 -27.82 9.38 -4.42
CA ARG A 382 -27.42 9.67 -5.82
C ARG A 382 -26.83 8.43 -6.51
N ALA A 383 -26.09 7.59 -5.77
CA ALA A 383 -25.55 6.35 -6.30
C ALA A 383 -26.66 5.32 -6.58
N PHE A 384 -27.64 5.19 -5.67
CA PHE A 384 -28.81 4.36 -5.87
C PHE A 384 -29.67 4.84 -7.07
N TRP A 385 -29.90 6.15 -7.20
CA TRP A 385 -30.64 6.71 -8.33
C TRP A 385 -29.92 6.53 -9.67
N LYS A 386 -28.58 6.71 -9.71
CA LYS A 386 -27.76 6.41 -10.90
C LYS A 386 -27.79 4.93 -11.26
N TYR A 387 -27.73 4.04 -10.28
CA TYR A 387 -27.78 2.59 -10.49
C TYR A 387 -29.16 2.13 -11.00
N TRP A 388 -30.25 2.65 -10.43
CA TRP A 388 -31.62 2.31 -10.85
C TRP A 388 -31.97 2.85 -12.24
N LYS A 389 -31.56 4.09 -12.57
CA LYS A 389 -31.78 4.71 -13.89
C LYS A 389 -31.01 3.99 -15.01
N ARG A 390 -29.86 3.40 -14.69
CA ARG A 390 -29.03 2.60 -15.62
C ARG A 390 -29.61 1.20 -15.87
N ARG A 391 -30.39 0.66 -14.91
CA ARG A 391 -30.98 -0.68 -14.99
C ARG A 391 -32.42 -0.69 -15.55
N ASN A 392 -33.17 0.40 -15.40
CA ASN A 392 -34.58 0.51 -15.78
C ASN A 392 -34.90 1.73 -16.67
N GLY A 393 -33.94 2.24 -17.44
CA GLY A 393 -34.16 3.31 -18.45
C GLY A 393 -35.02 2.83 -19.63
N PRO A 394 -35.78 3.73 -20.30
CA PRO A 394 -36.94 3.36 -21.10
C PRO A 394 -36.55 2.72 -22.44
N VAL A 395 -36.79 1.41 -22.57
CA VAL A 395 -37.04 0.77 -23.88
C VAL A 395 -38.51 1.01 -24.20
N PHE A 396 -38.83 2.19 -24.73
CA PHE A 396 -40.04 2.43 -25.52
C PHE A 396 -39.86 3.73 -26.30
N ARG A 397 -39.65 3.63 -27.62
CA ARG A 397 -39.67 4.74 -28.57
C ARG A 397 -41.10 4.79 -29.13
N PRO A 398 -41.85 5.90 -29.00
CA PRO A 398 -43.16 6.03 -29.66
C PRO A 398 -42.97 6.17 -31.19
N PRO A 399 -43.86 5.62 -32.02
CA PRO A 399 -43.85 5.85 -33.46
C PRO A 399 -44.72 7.07 -33.77
N GLU A 400 -44.16 8.12 -34.38
CA GLU A 400 -44.95 9.12 -35.08
C GLU A 400 -44.16 9.74 -36.23
N ALA A 401 -44.90 10.02 -37.32
CA ALA A 401 -44.50 10.66 -38.56
C ALA A 401 -43.96 9.77 -39.70
N ALA A 402 -44.81 8.86 -40.19
CA ALA A 402 -44.86 8.54 -41.62
C ALA A 402 -46.30 8.74 -42.11
N VAL A 403 -46.62 9.96 -42.52
CA VAL A 403 -47.79 10.24 -43.35
C VAL A 403 -47.42 9.84 -44.76
N ALA A 404 -48.11 8.82 -45.27
CA ALA A 404 -48.08 8.43 -46.65
C ALA A 404 -48.73 9.51 -47.52
N SER A 405 -48.10 9.83 -48.65
CA SER A 405 -48.77 10.44 -49.80
C SER A 405 -48.24 9.75 -51.06
N LEU A 406 -49.08 8.84 -51.55
CA LEU A 406 -49.42 8.57 -52.95
C LEU A 406 -48.29 8.49 -53.99
N GLU A 407 -48.10 7.26 -54.49
CA GLU A 407 -47.48 6.86 -55.76
C GLU A 407 -48.13 7.57 -57.00
N PRO A 408 -47.51 7.61 -58.22
CA PRO A 408 -47.20 6.39 -58.99
C PRO A 408 -46.01 6.53 -60.00
N PRO A 409 -45.86 5.73 -61.08
CA PRO A 409 -44.72 4.82 -61.23
C PRO A 409 -43.88 5.01 -62.51
N GLY A 410 -42.72 4.35 -62.57
CA GLY A 410 -42.06 3.98 -63.83
C GLY A 410 -40.96 4.92 -64.33
N GLY A 411 -39.93 4.32 -64.95
CA GLY A 411 -38.96 5.05 -65.77
C GLY A 411 -37.52 4.56 -65.64
N GLN A 412 -37.10 3.71 -66.59
CA GLN A 412 -35.70 3.32 -66.82
C GLN A 412 -34.81 4.52 -67.22
N LYS A 413 -33.51 4.46 -66.87
CA LYS A 413 -32.31 4.59 -67.74
C LYS A 413 -31.15 5.37 -67.09
N TRP A 414 -29.95 4.79 -67.22
CA TRP A 414 -28.59 5.35 -67.06
C TRP A 414 -28.27 6.41 -68.16
N PRO A 415 -27.05 7.01 -68.33
CA PRO A 415 -25.80 7.14 -67.53
C PRO A 415 -25.14 8.56 -67.53
N GLN A 416 -23.97 8.67 -66.88
CA GLN A 416 -22.75 9.48 -67.17
C GLN A 416 -22.80 11.00 -67.50
N THR A 417 -21.89 11.72 -66.83
CA THR A 417 -20.80 12.59 -67.35
C THR A 417 -20.42 13.57 -66.22
N GLY A 418 -19.19 13.99 -65.93
CA GLY A 418 -17.88 13.82 -66.51
C GLY A 418 -17.03 15.04 -66.12
N ARG A 419 -15.75 14.81 -65.77
CA ARG A 419 -14.60 15.78 -65.75
C ARG A 419 -14.69 16.90 -64.69
N LYS A 420 -13.64 17.38 -64.00
CA LYS A 420 -12.21 17.67 -64.27
C LYS A 420 -11.48 17.67 -62.89
N SER A 421 -10.33 17.04 -62.64
CA SER A 421 -8.94 17.44 -63.01
C SER A 421 -8.57 18.83 -62.42
N VAL A 422 -7.49 19.15 -61.69
CA VAL A 422 -6.11 18.63 -61.52
C VAL A 422 -5.44 19.38 -60.34
N GLY A 423 -4.58 18.68 -59.57
CA GLY A 423 -3.25 19.14 -59.06
C GLY A 423 -3.22 20.16 -57.91
N ARG A 424 -2.18 20.26 -57.05
CA ARG A 424 -0.80 19.73 -56.98
C ARG A 424 -0.45 19.62 -55.47
N HIS A 425 0.15 18.53 -54.98
CA HIS A 425 1.57 18.39 -54.63
C HIS A 425 2.27 19.62 -54.04
N ALA A 426 2.70 19.50 -52.77
CA ALA A 426 4.09 19.75 -52.37
C ALA A 426 4.41 19.02 -51.05
N HIS A 427 5.51 18.27 -51.10
CA HIS A 427 6.18 17.54 -50.03
C HIS A 427 7.61 18.13 -49.98
N ALA A 428 8.17 18.39 -48.80
CA ALA A 428 9.61 18.36 -48.45
C ALA A 428 9.82 19.15 -47.14
N GLN A 429 10.25 18.55 -46.03
CA GLN A 429 11.58 18.05 -45.65
C GLN A 429 12.65 19.13 -45.35
N CYS A 430 13.19 18.99 -44.14
CA CYS A 430 14.58 19.22 -43.70
C CYS A 430 15.21 20.60 -43.90
N ARG A 431 15.43 21.28 -42.77
CA ARG A 431 16.78 21.56 -42.25
C ARG A 431 16.78 21.55 -40.73
#